data_AF-A0A926NHT8-F1
#
_entry.id   AF-A0A926NHT8-F1
#
_cell.length_a   1.000
_cell.length_b   1.000
_cell.length_c   1.000
_cell.angle_alpha   90.00
_cell.angle_beta   90.00
_cell.angle_gamma   90.00
#
_symmetry.space_group_name_H-M   'P 1'
#
loop_
_entity.id
_entity.type
_entity.pdbx_description
1 polymer ?
#
loop_
_entity_poly.entity_id
_entity_poly.type
_entity_poly.pdbx_seq_one_letter_code
_entity_poly.pdbx_strand_id
1 'polypeptide(L)'
;MERKAQIKDWLKQILDIYLSGVKYQAFLFGSQANLDILKRADIDLGIWAEKPIDNAVLVQITNSIEDLPMLFKVDLVDFSQVNDVFKNVALSNMEVL
;
A
#
# COMPACT_ATOMS: atom_id res chain seq x y z
N MET A 1 -3.40 17.53 3.80
CA MET A 1 -1.96 17.41 3.46
C MET A 1 -1.16 16.68 4.52
N GLU A 2 -0.91 17.24 5.71
CA GLU A 2 0.01 16.63 6.71
C GLU A 2 -0.34 15.18 7.10
N ARG A 3 -1.63 14.86 7.29
CA ARG A 3 -2.06 13.51 7.67
C ARG A 3 -1.82 12.45 6.60
N LYS A 4 -2.02 12.78 5.31
CA LYS A 4 -1.81 11.83 4.22
C LYS A 4 -0.31 11.52 4.08
N ALA A 5 0.53 12.54 4.13
CA ALA A 5 1.98 12.39 4.14
C ALA A 5 2.45 11.51 5.32
N GLN A 6 1.95 11.77 6.53
CA GLN A 6 2.26 10.95 7.70
C GLN A 6 1.89 9.48 7.52
N ILE A 7 0.71 9.20 6.95
CA ILE A 7 0.29 7.81 6.67
C ILE A 7 1.22 7.16 5.65
N LYS A 8 1.56 7.86 4.55
CA LYS A 8 2.52 7.35 3.57
C LYS A 8 3.87 7.02 4.22
N ASP A 9 4.37 7.88 5.10
CA ASP A 9 5.62 7.64 5.81
C ASP A 9 5.55 6.41 6.72
N TRP A 10 4.47 6.22 7.46
CA TRP A 10 4.27 5.02 8.29
C TRP A 10 4.19 3.74 7.45
N LEU A 11 3.41 3.77 6.37
CA LEU A 11 3.29 2.64 5.46
C LEU A 11 4.65 2.28 4.88
N LYS A 12 5.41 3.27 4.38
CA LYS A 12 6.74 3.06 3.84
C LYS A 12 7.69 2.46 4.87
N GLN A 13 7.69 2.95 6.11
CA GLN A 13 8.53 2.40 7.18
C GLN A 13 8.22 0.93 7.47
N ILE A 14 6.94 0.57 7.54
CA ILE A 14 6.53 -0.83 7.73
C ILE A 14 7.02 -1.68 6.55
N LEU A 15 6.81 -1.23 5.32
CA LEU A 15 7.25 -1.97 4.13
C LEU A 15 8.77 -2.15 4.11
N ASP A 16 9.55 -1.12 4.44
CA ASP A 16 11.01 -1.18 4.49
C ASP A 16 11.54 -2.18 5.54
N ILE A 17 10.82 -2.36 6.66
CA ILE A 17 11.16 -3.36 7.68
C ILE A 17 10.96 -4.78 7.13
N TYR A 18 9.77 -5.06 6.60
CA TYR A 18 9.37 -6.43 6.22
C TYR A 18 9.90 -6.87 4.85
N LEU A 19 10.13 -5.93 3.95
CA LEU A 19 10.65 -6.18 2.61
C LEU A 19 12.14 -5.82 2.49
N SER A 20 12.85 -5.75 3.61
CA SER A 20 14.29 -5.50 3.62
C SER A 20 15.03 -6.53 2.74
N GLY A 21 15.84 -6.04 1.80
CA GLY A 21 16.55 -6.87 0.83
C GLY A 21 15.72 -7.33 -0.37
N VAL A 22 14.44 -6.94 -0.45
CA VAL A 22 13.58 -7.15 -1.63
C VAL A 22 13.43 -5.81 -2.36
N LYS A 23 13.69 -5.80 -3.66
CA LYS A 23 13.37 -4.61 -4.46
C LYS A 23 11.88 -4.57 -4.73
N TYR A 24 11.22 -3.49 -4.29
CA TYR A 24 9.80 -3.30 -4.45
C TYR A 24 9.46 -1.84 -4.83
N GLN A 25 8.28 -1.66 -5.40
CA GLN A 25 7.60 -0.38 -5.53
C GLN A 25 6.31 -0.43 -4.73
N ALA A 26 5.94 0.66 -4.08
CA ALA A 26 4.66 0.79 -3.39
C ALA A 26 3.95 2.07 -3.83
N PHE A 27 2.63 1.97 -3.95
CA PHE A 27 1.79 3.07 -4.39
C PHE A 27 0.40 2.96 -3.79
N LEU A 28 -0.20 4.09 -3.50
CA LEU A 28 -1.64 4.17 -3.26
C LEU A 28 -2.35 4.10 -4.60
N PHE A 29 -3.44 3.35 -4.70
CA PHE A 29 -4.29 3.31 -5.89
C PHE A 29 -5.75 3.55 -5.51
N GLY A 30 -6.65 3.38 -6.47
CA GLY A 30 -8.08 3.44 -6.21
C GLY A 30 -8.56 4.85 -5.83
N SER A 31 -9.59 4.92 -4.98
CA SER A 31 -10.37 6.15 -4.79
C SER A 31 -9.63 7.29 -4.08
N GLN A 32 -8.52 6.98 -3.39
CA GLN A 32 -7.80 7.93 -2.53
C GLN A 32 -6.41 8.34 -3.05
N ALA A 33 -5.90 7.68 -4.09
CA ALA A 33 -4.56 7.93 -4.63
C ALA A 33 -4.28 9.42 -4.92
N ASN A 34 -5.17 10.11 -5.63
CA ASN A 34 -4.91 11.50 -6.04
C ASN A 34 -5.68 12.57 -5.23
N LEU A 35 -6.09 12.23 -4.01
CA LEU A 35 -6.76 13.18 -3.11
C LEU A 35 -5.75 13.87 -2.18
N ASP A 36 -5.80 15.20 -2.09
CA ASP A 36 -4.99 15.98 -1.12
C ASP A 36 -5.43 15.77 0.34
N ILE A 37 -6.70 15.41 0.51
CA ILE A 37 -7.36 15.18 1.79
C ILE A 37 -8.07 13.84 1.71
N LEU A 38 -7.65 12.90 2.56
CA LEU A 38 -8.25 11.58 2.66
C LEU A 38 -9.70 11.71 3.15
N LYS A 39 -10.58 10.90 2.56
CA LYS A 39 -11.98 10.76 2.96
C LYS A 39 -12.11 9.57 3.89
N ARG A 40 -13.22 9.49 4.62
CA ARG A 40 -13.57 8.32 5.46
C ARG A 40 -13.93 7.11 4.59
N ALA A 41 -12.91 6.53 3.98
CA ALA A 41 -12.93 5.35 3.13
C ALA A 41 -11.61 4.60 3.32
N ASP A 42 -11.55 3.39 2.80
CA ASP A 42 -10.36 2.56 2.87
C ASP A 42 -9.27 3.10 1.92
N ILE A 43 -8.01 2.81 2.24
CA ILE A 43 -6.85 3.20 1.46
C ILE A 43 -6.33 1.95 0.75
N ASP A 44 -6.34 1.96 -0.58
CA ASP A 44 -5.82 0.86 -1.37
C ASP A 44 -4.29 0.99 -1.51
N LEU A 45 -3.53 0.05 -0.95
CA LEU A 45 -2.07 0.01 -0.99
C LEU A 45 -1.58 -1.13 -1.88
N GLY A 46 -0.94 -0.79 -3.00
CA GLY A 46 -0.33 -1.74 -3.91
C GLY A 46 1.16 -1.91 -3.62
N ILE A 47 1.64 -3.16 -3.60
CA ILE A 47 3.06 -3.49 -3.60
C ILE A 47 3.40 -4.27 -4.86
N TRP A 48 4.43 -3.85 -5.57
CA TRP A 48 5.00 -4.59 -6.69
C TRP A 48 6.46 -4.92 -6.40
N ALA A 49 6.71 -6.16 -5.98
CA ALA A 49 8.05 -6.70 -5.75
C ALA A 49 8.55 -7.52 -6.95
N GLU A 50 9.87 -7.67 -7.09
CA GLU A 50 10.47 -8.53 -8.14
C GLU A 50 10.08 -10.00 -8.01
N LYS A 51 9.70 -10.43 -6.80
CA LYS A 51 9.19 -11.78 -6.50
C LYS A 51 7.91 -11.67 -5.68
N PRO A 52 6.98 -12.64 -5.79
CA PRO A 52 5.81 -12.69 -4.93
C PRO A 52 6.18 -12.65 -3.45
N ILE A 53 5.40 -11.90 -2.68
CA ILE A 53 5.60 -11.77 -1.24
C ILE A 53 4.98 -12.99 -0.57
N ASP A 54 5.70 -13.59 0.37
CA ASP A 54 5.16 -14.71 1.16
C ASP A 54 3.90 -14.25 1.92
N ASN A 55 2.86 -15.08 1.91
CA ASN A 55 1.61 -14.78 2.62
C ASN A 55 1.82 -14.50 4.12
N ALA A 56 2.79 -15.16 4.76
CA ALA A 56 3.13 -14.89 6.15
C ALA A 56 3.67 -13.46 6.34
N VAL A 57 4.47 -12.97 5.38
CA VAL A 57 5.00 -11.60 5.38
C VAL A 57 3.86 -10.60 5.10
N LEU A 58 2.97 -10.89 4.16
CA LEU A 58 1.79 -10.05 3.91
C LEU A 58 0.92 -9.91 5.17
N VAL A 59 0.68 -11.01 5.90
CA VAL A 59 -0.06 -10.97 7.17
C VAL A 59 0.65 -10.10 8.22
N GLN A 60 1.97 -10.20 8.34
CA GLN A 60 2.75 -9.37 9.28
C GLN A 60 2.69 -7.88 8.93
N ILE A 61 2.75 -7.55 7.64
CA ILE A 61 2.60 -6.17 7.14
C ILE A 61 1.20 -5.67 7.48
N THR A 62 0.15 -6.41 7.14
CA THR A 62 -1.24 -6.03 7.42
C THR A 62 -1.46 -5.78 8.91
N ASN A 63 -1.05 -6.70 9.78
CA ASN A 63 -1.18 -6.52 11.23
C ASN A 63 -0.45 -5.26 11.72
N SER A 64 0.77 -5.00 11.22
CA SER A 64 1.54 -3.81 11.58
C SER A 64 0.88 -2.51 11.13
N ILE A 65 0.18 -2.54 9.99
CA ILE A 65 -0.59 -1.40 9.51
C ILE A 65 -1.85 -1.18 10.37
N GLU A 66 -2.52 -2.25 10.78
CA GLU A 66 -3.70 -2.19 11.67
C GLU A 66 -3.36 -1.62 13.06
N ASP A 67 -2.13 -1.82 13.54
CA ASP A 67 -1.64 -1.29 14.81
C ASP A 67 -1.27 0.22 14.76
N LEU A 68 -1.29 0.85 13.57
CA LEU A 68 -1.00 2.27 13.44
C LEU A 68 -2.08 3.13 14.13
N PRO A 69 -1.71 4.29 14.72
CA PRO A 69 -2.67 5.18 15.38
C PRO A 69 -3.46 6.00 14.35
N MET A 70 -4.26 5.33 13.53
CA MET A 70 -5.12 5.92 12.50
C MET A 70 -6.47 5.23 12.37
N LEU A 71 -7.46 5.96 11.86
CA LEU A 71 -8.84 5.48 11.70
C LEU A 71 -9.13 4.93 10.29
N PHE A 72 -8.16 5.01 9.39
CA PHE A 72 -8.29 4.49 8.03
C PHE A 72 -7.94 3.01 8.04
N LYS A 73 -8.70 2.20 7.30
CA LYS A 73 -8.26 0.85 6.96
C LYS A 73 -7.40 0.91 5.71
N VAL A 74 -6.53 -0.09 5.57
CA VAL A 74 -5.65 -0.21 4.41
C VAL A 74 -5.84 -1.60 3.81
N ASP A 75 -6.24 -1.63 2.54
CA ASP A 75 -6.36 -2.86 1.78
C ASP A 75 -5.04 -3.09 1.02
N LEU A 76 -4.28 -4.07 1.50
CA LEU A 76 -2.98 -4.43 0.95
C LEU A 76 -3.11 -5.42 -0.22
N VAL A 77 -2.50 -5.09 -1.36
CA VAL A 77 -2.55 -5.93 -2.57
C VAL A 77 -1.14 -6.16 -3.13
N ASP A 78 -0.78 -7.44 -3.32
CA ASP A 78 0.45 -7.84 -4.02
C ASP A 78 0.21 -7.87 -5.55
N PHE A 79 0.74 -6.86 -6.24
CA PHE A 79 0.62 -6.70 -7.70
C PHE A 79 1.42 -7.71 -8.51
N SER A 80 2.30 -8.51 -7.89
CA SER A 80 2.92 -9.63 -8.59
C SER A 80 1.93 -10.76 -8.89
N GLN A 81 0.81 -10.83 -8.15
CA GLN A 81 -0.17 -11.92 -8.20
C GLN A 81 -1.51 -11.55 -8.86
N VAL A 82 -1.77 -10.25 -9.09
CA VAL A 82 -3.01 -9.80 -9.74
C VAL A 82 -2.96 -9.98 -11.26
N ASN A 83 -4.13 -10.10 -11.88
CA ASN A 83 -4.25 -10.19 -13.34
C ASN A 83 -4.03 -8.83 -14.03
N ASP A 84 -3.71 -8.85 -15.33
CA ASP A 84 -3.37 -7.65 -16.09
C ASP A 84 -4.52 -6.65 -16.22
N VAL A 85 -5.77 -7.12 -16.24
CA VAL A 85 -6.95 -6.26 -16.26
C VAL A 85 -6.99 -5.39 -15.00
N PHE A 86 -6.78 -6.01 -13.84
CA PHE A 86 -6.71 -5.30 -12.56
C PHE A 86 -5.54 -4.32 -12.53
N LYS A 87 -4.34 -4.73 -12.98
CA LYS A 87 -3.17 -3.83 -13.06
C LYS A 87 -3.47 -2.59 -13.87
N ASN A 88 -4.01 -2.75 -15.08
CA ASN A 88 -4.28 -1.64 -15.98
C ASN A 88 -5.26 -0.62 -15.36
N VAL A 89 -6.29 -1.11 -14.66
CA VAL A 89 -7.25 -0.23 -13.98
C VAL A 89 -6.60 0.46 -12.79
N ALA A 90 -5.94 -0.28 -11.90
CA ALA A 90 -5.36 0.29 -10.68
C ALA A 90 -4.23 1.28 -10.96
N LEU A 91 -3.35 0.96 -11.91
CA LEU A 91 -2.21 1.83 -12.28
C LEU A 91 -2.65 3.08 -13.07
N SER A 92 -3.89 3.14 -13.57
CA SER A 92 -4.42 4.34 -14.22
C SER A 92 -4.61 5.51 -13.26
N ASN A 93 -4.72 5.23 -11.95
CA ASN A 93 -4.91 6.22 -10.90
C ASN A 93 -4.13 5.80 -9.65
N MET A 94 -2.83 6.12 -9.64
CA MET A 94 -1.92 5.79 -8.54
C MET A 94 -1.09 6.99 -8.07
N GLU A 95 -0.66 6.94 -6.82
CA GLU A 95 0.30 7.85 -6.21
C GLU A 95 1.40 7.03 -5.53
N VAL A 96 2.65 7.22 -5.93
CA VAL A 96 3.81 6.51 -5.36
C VAL A 96 4.05 6.95 -3.91
N LEU A 97 4.46 6.01 -3.04
CA LEU A 97 4.83 6.31 -1.66
C LEU A 97 6.11 7.14 -1.55
#